data_AF-A0A916RND9-F1
#
_entry.id   AF-A0A916RND9-F1
#
_cell.length_a   1.000
_cell.length_b   1.000
_cell.length_c   1.000
_cell.angle_alpha   90.00
_cell.angle_beta   90.00
_cell.angle_gamma   90.00
#
_symmetry.space_group_name_H-M   'P 1'
#
loop_
_entity.id
_entity.type
_entity.pdbx_description
1 polymer ?
#
loop_
_entity_poly.entity_id
_entity_poly.type
_entity_poly.pdbx_seq_one_letter_code
_entity_poly.pdbx_strand_id
1 'polypeptide(L)'
;MNTALSRYDVAKAALVDAKRVDDVMAIRNEAERMRLYARQVQDRSLIADANEIHLRAERRLGELLAKAKQAGQLAEGRPPKSEQEENGTLSEPFPRVTLAEVGITKKLSSRAQQIAAWAEELFEEEVERVRDKIVSGGAATVNPVKDLKAATKKDRRAEREKALAEKQAALPDKRYGVIYADPEWRFEVYSRETGLDRSPDNHYPTSSLEEIKARPVADIAADDCVLFLWVTVPHLDQGLEVLKAWGFAYKSHIAWIKDKAGTGYWSRNKHEILLIGTRGNIPAPAPGTQDVSAIAQPVGRHSEKPEYFAAWIETLFPNLPKIELNARVARPGWDVWGLEAPEGGAGGASLADNGASPSERQVEAPETESEAVHDGSSSGPDARPADESASSYQVNADCRITAVTETGVTSPGGENPATDINGVIRAEYAKDTPLVEIAAATGLSANAVKQRAKRMGLGDRARQIKSVSRKEPA
;
A
#
# COMPACT_ATOMS: atom_id res chain seq x y z
N MET A 1 -24.91 7.70 -43.52
CA MET A 1 -23.56 7.23 -43.17
C MET A 1 -23.01 8.15 -42.09
N ASN A 2 -22.65 7.58 -40.94
CA ASN A 2 -22.40 8.30 -39.71
C ASN A 2 -21.07 9.10 -39.81
N THR A 3 -21.15 10.44 -39.84
CA THR A 3 -20.01 11.36 -40.11
C THR A 3 -18.89 11.28 -39.06
N ALA A 4 -19.16 10.68 -37.90
CA ALA A 4 -18.18 10.43 -36.85
C ALA A 4 -17.24 9.25 -37.19
N LEU A 5 -17.78 8.14 -37.73
CA LEU A 5 -16.97 7.00 -38.18
C LEU A 5 -16.02 7.40 -39.31
N SER A 6 -16.47 8.23 -40.25
CA SER A 6 -15.60 8.68 -41.35
C SER A 6 -14.41 9.53 -40.88
N ARG A 7 -14.57 10.33 -39.83
CA ARG A 7 -13.46 11.13 -39.27
C ARG A 7 -12.44 10.29 -38.51
N TYR A 8 -12.90 9.25 -37.84
CA TYR A 8 -12.05 8.30 -37.14
C TYR A 8 -11.20 7.48 -38.13
N ASP A 9 -11.81 6.97 -39.20
CA ASP A 9 -11.09 6.23 -40.25
C ASP A 9 -10.08 7.12 -40.98
N VAL A 10 -10.45 8.38 -41.24
CA VAL A 10 -9.53 9.39 -41.81
C VAL A 10 -8.34 9.65 -40.87
N ALA A 11 -8.56 9.74 -39.56
CA ALA A 11 -7.48 9.95 -38.60
C ALA A 11 -6.52 8.74 -38.54
N LYS A 12 -7.04 7.50 -38.66
CA LYS A 12 -6.20 6.30 -38.77
C LYS A 12 -5.38 6.29 -40.05
N ALA A 13 -6.00 6.58 -41.19
CA ALA A 13 -5.30 6.67 -42.47
C ALA A 13 -4.18 7.72 -42.43
N ALA A 14 -4.47 8.90 -41.88
CA ALA A 14 -3.48 9.97 -41.71
C ALA A 14 -2.28 9.55 -40.84
N LEU A 15 -2.48 8.70 -39.82
CA LEU A 15 -1.38 8.16 -39.01
C LEU A 15 -0.47 7.20 -39.78
N VAL A 16 -1.03 6.38 -40.66
CA VAL A 16 -0.26 5.46 -41.51
C VAL A 16 0.61 6.24 -42.49
N ASP A 17 0.03 7.29 -43.07
CA ASP A 17 0.71 8.16 -44.04
C ASP A 17 1.71 9.12 -43.41
N ALA A 18 1.61 9.38 -42.11
CA ALA A 18 2.53 10.24 -41.38
C ALA A 18 3.95 9.65 -41.39
N LYS A 19 4.87 10.39 -42.02
CA LYS A 19 6.31 10.07 -42.13
C LYS A 19 7.18 10.98 -41.27
N ARG A 20 6.67 12.14 -40.85
CA ARG A 20 7.39 13.09 -40.01
C ARG A 20 6.89 13.02 -38.57
N VAL A 21 7.78 13.31 -37.64
CA VAL A 21 7.46 13.37 -36.21
C VAL A 21 6.40 14.44 -35.92
N ASP A 22 6.48 15.59 -36.59
CA ASP A 22 5.54 16.70 -36.42
C ASP A 22 4.10 16.30 -36.80
N ASP A 23 3.95 15.54 -37.90
CA ASP A 23 2.64 15.07 -38.38
C ASP A 23 1.99 14.13 -37.34
N VAL A 24 2.78 13.19 -36.80
CA VAL A 24 2.31 12.26 -35.76
C VAL A 24 1.97 13.01 -34.47
N MET A 25 2.78 13.99 -34.09
CA MET A 25 2.54 14.82 -32.90
C MET A 25 1.27 15.67 -33.04
N ALA A 26 0.99 16.22 -34.23
CA ALA A 26 -0.23 16.95 -34.49
C ALA A 26 -1.47 16.06 -34.31
N ILE A 27 -1.47 14.86 -34.89
CA ILE A 27 -2.59 13.91 -34.76
C ILE A 27 -2.76 13.46 -33.30
N ARG A 28 -1.65 13.13 -32.61
CA ARG A 28 -1.66 12.74 -31.20
C ARG A 28 -2.26 13.83 -30.31
N ASN A 29 -1.83 15.08 -30.50
CA ASN A 29 -2.30 16.21 -29.71
C ASN A 29 -3.78 16.49 -29.97
N GLU A 30 -4.24 16.35 -31.22
CA GLU A 30 -5.66 16.49 -31.56
C GLU A 30 -6.51 15.37 -30.94
N ALA A 31 -6.02 14.13 -30.93
CA ALA A 31 -6.69 13.02 -30.25
C ALA A 31 -6.82 13.27 -28.73
N GLU A 32 -5.78 13.80 -28.08
CA GLU A 32 -5.86 14.15 -26.66
C GLU A 32 -6.87 15.30 -26.40
N ARG A 33 -6.95 16.29 -27.30
CA ARG A 33 -7.99 17.33 -27.22
C ARG A 33 -9.39 16.73 -27.34
N MET A 34 -9.61 15.87 -28.34
CA MET A 34 -10.88 15.17 -28.53
C MET A 34 -11.29 14.38 -27.29
N ARG A 35 -10.34 13.66 -26.68
CA ARG A 35 -10.56 12.92 -25.43
C ARG A 35 -10.97 13.83 -24.27
N LEU A 36 -10.35 15.00 -24.13
CA LEU A 36 -10.70 15.97 -23.08
C LEU A 36 -12.12 16.52 -23.28
N TYR A 37 -12.51 16.87 -24.50
CA TYR A 37 -13.87 17.29 -24.81
C TYR A 37 -14.89 16.17 -24.60
N ALA A 38 -14.58 14.95 -25.06
CA ALA A 38 -15.43 13.78 -24.91
C ALA A 38 -15.70 13.44 -23.43
N ARG A 39 -14.71 13.65 -22.55
CA ARG A 39 -14.89 13.54 -21.09
C ARG A 39 -15.87 14.57 -20.53
N GLN A 40 -15.85 15.80 -21.02
CA GLN A 40 -16.77 16.86 -20.54
C GLN A 40 -18.22 16.53 -20.87
N VAL A 41 -18.47 15.93 -22.04
CA VAL A 41 -19.81 15.50 -22.47
C VAL A 41 -20.14 14.05 -22.08
N GLN A 42 -19.25 13.37 -21.36
CA GLN A 42 -19.37 11.99 -20.90
C GLN A 42 -19.63 10.96 -22.02
N ASP A 43 -19.18 11.24 -23.25
CA ASP A 43 -19.30 10.33 -24.39
C ASP A 43 -18.20 9.26 -24.33
N ARG A 44 -18.55 8.08 -23.84
CA ARG A 44 -17.60 6.97 -23.68
C ARG A 44 -17.09 6.42 -25.00
N SER A 45 -17.92 6.42 -26.06
CA SER A 45 -17.50 5.94 -27.38
C SER A 45 -16.42 6.86 -27.95
N LEU A 46 -16.65 8.17 -27.87
CA LEU A 46 -15.70 9.16 -28.36
C LEU A 46 -14.40 9.19 -27.53
N ILE A 47 -14.48 8.95 -26.21
CA ILE A 47 -13.28 8.79 -25.36
C ILE A 47 -12.47 7.56 -25.79
N ALA A 48 -13.14 6.46 -26.15
CA ALA A 48 -12.49 5.23 -26.60
C ALA A 48 -11.81 5.42 -27.97
N ASP A 49 -12.52 6.00 -28.94
CA ASP A 49 -11.97 6.30 -30.27
C ASP A 49 -10.76 7.23 -30.20
N ALA A 50 -10.85 8.30 -29.40
CA ALA A 50 -9.75 9.23 -29.19
C ALA A 50 -8.54 8.58 -28.49
N ASN A 51 -8.77 7.66 -27.53
CA ASN A 51 -7.68 6.91 -26.90
C ASN A 51 -6.96 6.01 -27.91
N GLU A 52 -7.69 5.30 -28.74
CA GLU A 52 -7.10 4.41 -29.74
C GLU A 52 -6.22 5.19 -30.71
N ILE A 53 -6.71 6.32 -31.26
CA ILE A 53 -5.90 7.19 -32.13
C ILE A 53 -4.65 7.66 -31.38
N HIS A 54 -4.79 8.08 -30.13
CA HIS A 54 -3.67 8.51 -29.31
C HIS A 54 -2.63 7.39 -29.08
N LEU A 55 -3.06 6.15 -28.81
CA LEU A 55 -2.18 4.99 -28.64
C LEU A 55 -1.43 4.64 -29.93
N ARG A 56 -2.14 4.59 -31.06
CA ARG A 56 -1.54 4.35 -32.38
C ARG A 56 -0.55 5.43 -32.76
N ALA A 57 -0.86 6.70 -32.47
CA ALA A 57 0.05 7.81 -32.69
C ALA A 57 1.33 7.70 -31.83
N GLU A 58 1.22 7.28 -30.55
CA GLU A 58 2.40 7.05 -29.72
C GLU A 58 3.25 5.86 -30.20
N ARG A 59 2.62 4.79 -30.70
CA ARG A 59 3.35 3.67 -31.33
C ARG A 59 4.12 4.14 -32.56
N ARG A 60 3.44 4.83 -33.48
CA ARG A 60 4.04 5.37 -34.70
C ARG A 60 5.19 6.34 -34.39
N LEU A 61 5.02 7.18 -33.37
CA LEU A 61 6.07 8.06 -32.89
C LEU A 61 7.31 7.26 -32.45
N GLY A 62 7.12 6.16 -31.72
CA GLY A 62 8.21 5.29 -31.29
C GLY A 62 8.97 4.65 -32.45
N GLU A 63 8.25 4.20 -33.49
CA GLU A 63 8.86 3.66 -34.72
C GLU A 63 9.72 4.71 -35.44
N LEU A 64 9.20 5.93 -35.61
CA LEU A 64 9.94 7.02 -36.25
C LEU A 64 11.18 7.39 -35.44
N LEU A 65 11.08 7.45 -34.11
CA LEU A 65 12.22 7.70 -33.23
C LEU A 65 13.27 6.58 -33.30
N ALA A 66 12.84 5.31 -33.40
CA ALA A 66 13.75 4.19 -33.56
C ALA A 66 14.50 4.27 -34.91
N LYS A 67 13.80 4.57 -36.01
CA LYS A 67 14.39 4.79 -37.33
C LYS A 67 15.36 5.97 -37.35
N ALA A 68 14.98 7.11 -36.77
CA ALA A 68 15.85 8.29 -36.68
C ALA A 68 17.11 8.02 -35.83
N LYS A 69 17.00 7.18 -34.79
CA LYS A 69 18.16 6.73 -34.02
C LYS A 69 19.09 5.84 -34.84
N GLN A 70 18.53 4.85 -35.57
CA GLN A 70 19.30 3.98 -36.47
C GLN A 70 19.99 4.76 -37.59
N ALA A 71 19.36 5.82 -38.09
CA ALA A 71 19.92 6.72 -39.10
C ALA A 71 20.94 7.74 -38.54
N GLY A 72 21.23 7.72 -37.23
CA GLY A 72 22.18 8.65 -36.60
C GLY A 72 21.69 10.10 -36.50
N GLN A 73 20.39 10.35 -36.73
CA GLN A 73 19.79 11.70 -36.75
C GLN A 73 19.45 12.23 -35.36
N LEU A 74 19.35 11.35 -34.36
CA LEU A 74 19.05 11.68 -32.97
C LEU A 74 20.33 11.67 -32.12
N ALA A 75 20.44 12.64 -31.22
CA ALA A 75 21.52 12.65 -30.22
C ALA A 75 21.44 11.42 -29.32
N GLU A 76 22.46 10.57 -29.38
CA GLU A 76 22.69 9.57 -28.33
C GLU A 76 22.95 10.30 -27.01
N GLY A 77 22.37 9.81 -25.92
CA GLY A 77 22.45 10.46 -24.61
C GLY A 77 23.89 10.72 -24.16
N ARG A 78 24.05 11.47 -23.06
CA ARG A 78 25.37 11.73 -22.48
C ARG A 78 26.11 10.39 -22.26
N PRO A 79 27.34 10.20 -22.78
CA PRO A 79 28.09 8.97 -22.57
C PRO A 79 28.35 8.75 -21.07
N PRO A 80 28.50 7.48 -20.62
CA PRO A 80 28.89 7.19 -19.24
C PRO A 80 30.22 7.87 -18.91
N LYS A 81 30.38 8.28 -17.64
CA LYS A 81 31.45 9.17 -17.16
C LYS A 81 32.88 8.59 -17.27
N SER A 82 33.05 7.40 -17.86
CA SER A 82 34.33 6.68 -17.95
C SER A 82 35.10 6.89 -19.25
N GLU A 83 34.54 7.57 -20.26
CA GLU A 83 35.16 7.75 -21.59
C GLU A 83 35.41 9.22 -21.93
N GLN A 84 35.85 10.03 -20.95
CA GLN A 84 36.51 11.29 -21.30
C GLN A 84 37.99 11.00 -21.52
N GLU A 85 38.32 10.47 -22.70
CA GLU A 85 39.71 10.47 -23.16
C GLU A 85 40.05 11.83 -23.79
N GLU A 86 41.17 12.36 -23.31
CA GLU A 86 41.98 13.37 -23.98
C GLU A 86 42.32 12.92 -25.39
N ASN A 87 41.57 13.39 -26.39
CA ASN A 87 42.17 13.79 -27.66
C ASN A 87 41.15 14.50 -28.55
N GLY A 88 41.37 15.80 -28.72
CA GLY A 88 40.59 16.69 -29.56
C GLY A 88 40.73 16.35 -31.04
N THR A 89 39.98 15.35 -31.50
CA THR A 89 39.63 15.24 -32.92
C THR A 89 38.21 15.71 -33.08
N LEU A 90 38.04 16.89 -33.70
CA LEU A 90 36.75 17.43 -34.12
C LEU A 90 36.17 16.50 -35.20
N SER A 91 35.47 15.44 -34.81
CA SER A 91 34.58 14.72 -35.72
C SER A 91 33.43 15.65 -36.07
N GLU A 92 33.17 15.87 -37.36
CA GLU A 92 32.19 16.83 -37.83
C GLU A 92 30.82 16.70 -37.13
N PRO A 93 30.19 17.81 -36.73
CA PRO A 93 28.89 17.77 -36.09
C PRO A 93 27.85 17.50 -37.17
N PHE A 94 27.48 16.24 -37.37
CA PHE A 94 26.15 15.96 -37.90
C PHE A 94 25.15 16.69 -36.97
N PRO A 95 24.23 17.53 -37.49
CA PRO A 95 23.28 18.25 -36.65
C PRO A 95 22.29 17.24 -36.07
N ARG A 96 22.66 16.63 -34.95
CA ARG A 96 21.82 15.68 -34.22
C ARG A 96 20.73 16.48 -33.53
N VAL A 97 19.50 16.35 -34.02
CA VAL A 97 18.35 17.04 -33.46
C VAL A 97 18.06 16.46 -32.08
N THR A 98 17.89 17.31 -31.07
CA THR A 98 17.56 16.86 -29.72
C THR A 98 16.06 16.61 -29.57
N LEU A 99 15.65 15.69 -28.68
CA LEU A 99 14.22 15.43 -28.42
C LEU A 99 13.44 16.69 -28.04
N ALA A 100 14.10 17.64 -27.35
CA ALA A 100 13.51 18.90 -26.93
C ALA A 100 13.23 19.84 -28.11
N GLU A 101 14.11 19.87 -29.12
CA GLU A 101 13.92 20.66 -30.35
C GLU A 101 12.71 20.19 -31.16
N VAL A 102 12.38 18.90 -31.11
CA VAL A 102 11.19 18.32 -31.75
C VAL A 102 9.95 18.36 -30.84
N GLY A 103 10.02 19.05 -29.70
CA GLY A 103 8.88 19.18 -28.77
C GLY A 103 8.49 17.90 -28.04
N ILE A 104 9.38 16.89 -28.00
CA ILE A 104 9.11 15.59 -27.36
C ILE A 104 9.77 15.52 -25.99
N THR A 105 8.96 15.26 -24.96
CA THR A 105 9.51 15.00 -23.62
C THR A 105 10.20 13.64 -23.57
N LYS A 106 11.24 13.52 -22.73
CA LYS A 106 11.93 12.24 -22.47
C LYS A 106 10.96 11.11 -22.04
N LYS A 107 9.93 11.45 -21.26
CA LYS A 107 8.90 10.49 -20.82
C LYS A 107 8.04 10.00 -21.99
N LEU A 108 7.62 10.91 -22.88
CA LEU A 108 6.86 10.57 -24.07
C LEU A 108 7.70 9.70 -25.01
N SER A 109 8.94 10.10 -25.30
CA SER A 109 9.88 9.32 -26.12
C SER A 109 10.09 7.91 -25.57
N SER A 110 10.36 7.79 -24.27
CA SER A 110 10.56 6.49 -23.61
C SER A 110 9.31 5.60 -23.67
N ARG A 111 8.11 6.17 -23.50
CA ARG A 111 6.85 5.43 -23.59
C ARG A 111 6.55 5.00 -25.03
N ALA A 112 6.66 5.93 -25.98
CA ALA A 112 6.43 5.69 -27.40
C ALA A 112 7.34 4.57 -27.93
N GLN A 113 8.64 4.62 -27.62
CA GLN A 113 9.59 3.57 -28.01
C GLN A 113 9.27 2.20 -27.38
N GLN A 114 8.76 2.17 -26.14
CA GLN A 114 8.34 0.93 -25.50
C GLN A 114 7.09 0.33 -26.18
N ILE A 115 6.10 1.16 -26.54
CA ILE A 115 4.91 0.72 -27.27
C ILE A 115 5.28 0.23 -28.68
N ALA A 116 6.20 0.92 -29.36
CA ALA A 116 6.68 0.52 -30.68
C ALA A 116 7.44 -0.81 -30.69
N ALA A 117 8.03 -1.21 -29.57
CA ALA A 117 8.73 -2.47 -29.43
C ALA A 117 7.80 -3.68 -29.22
N TRP A 118 6.50 -3.47 -29.01
CA TRP A 118 5.54 -4.55 -28.85
C TRP A 118 5.22 -5.23 -30.19
N ALA A 119 4.97 -6.54 -30.11
CA ALA A 119 4.40 -7.29 -31.23
C ALA A 119 3.04 -6.69 -31.64
N GLU A 120 2.68 -6.79 -32.91
CA GLU A 120 1.45 -6.21 -33.45
C GLU A 120 0.22 -6.78 -32.75
N GLU A 121 0.22 -8.09 -32.53
CA GLU A 121 -0.87 -8.84 -31.91
C GLU A 121 -1.12 -8.34 -30.48
N LEU A 122 -0.05 -8.23 -29.67
CA LEU A 122 -0.13 -7.73 -28.29
C LEU A 122 -0.59 -6.26 -28.22
N PHE A 123 -0.23 -5.45 -29.22
CA PHE A 123 -0.66 -4.06 -29.27
C PHE A 123 -2.16 -3.95 -29.57
N GLU A 124 -2.66 -4.70 -30.55
CA GLU A 124 -4.09 -4.70 -30.90
C GLU A 124 -4.95 -5.23 -29.76
N GLU A 125 -4.53 -6.31 -29.09
CA GLU A 125 -5.20 -6.83 -27.88
C GLU A 125 -5.28 -5.77 -26.77
N GLU A 126 -4.19 -5.03 -26.53
CA GLU A 126 -4.17 -3.98 -25.53
C GLU A 126 -5.05 -2.78 -25.92
N VAL A 127 -5.11 -2.42 -27.21
CA VAL A 127 -6.02 -1.39 -27.72
C VAL A 127 -7.47 -1.77 -27.47
N GLU A 128 -7.85 -3.02 -27.76
CA GLU A 128 -9.20 -3.54 -27.54
C GLU A 128 -9.55 -3.59 -26.04
N ARG A 129 -8.64 -4.13 -25.21
CA ARG A 129 -8.81 -4.14 -23.74
C ARG A 129 -9.06 -2.74 -23.17
N VAL A 130 -8.33 -1.75 -23.67
CA VAL A 130 -8.46 -0.35 -23.23
C VAL A 130 -9.79 0.25 -23.69
N ARG A 131 -10.20 -0.04 -24.94
CA ARG A 131 -11.50 0.35 -25.49
C ARG A 131 -12.65 -0.18 -24.63
N ASP A 132 -12.66 -1.47 -24.34
CA ASP A 132 -13.69 -2.12 -23.51
C ASP A 132 -13.75 -1.55 -22.10
N LYS A 133 -12.58 -1.29 -21.50
CA LYS A 133 -12.49 -0.66 -20.18
C LYS A 133 -13.09 0.75 -20.17
N ILE A 134 -12.92 1.52 -21.24
CA ILE A 134 -13.49 2.87 -21.35
C ILE A 134 -15.01 2.80 -21.53
N VAL A 135 -15.48 1.94 -22.43
CA VAL A 135 -16.91 1.77 -22.73
C VAL A 135 -17.68 1.28 -21.50
N SER A 136 -17.11 0.31 -20.76
CA SER A 136 -17.68 -0.20 -19.51
C SER A 136 -17.68 0.81 -18.35
N GLY A 137 -17.04 1.98 -18.49
CA GLY A 137 -17.04 3.05 -17.49
C GLY A 137 -15.86 3.02 -16.51
N GLY A 138 -14.80 2.28 -16.82
CA GLY A 138 -13.55 2.30 -16.05
C GLY A 138 -12.78 3.62 -16.16
N ALA A 139 -12.04 3.99 -15.12
CA ALA A 139 -11.30 5.25 -15.08
C ALA A 139 -10.30 5.38 -16.25
N ALA A 140 -10.52 6.39 -17.10
CA ALA A 140 -9.79 6.62 -18.33
C ALA A 140 -8.42 7.27 -18.12
N THR A 141 -7.54 6.73 -17.26
CA THR A 141 -6.10 7.05 -17.27
C THR A 141 -5.33 5.77 -17.51
N VAL A 142 -5.17 5.42 -18.79
CA VAL A 142 -4.45 4.22 -19.20
C VAL A 142 -3.05 4.64 -19.63
N ASN A 143 -2.05 4.21 -18.86
CA ASN A 143 -0.69 4.14 -19.37
C ASN A 143 -0.47 2.67 -19.74
N PRO A 144 -0.66 2.28 -21.00
CA PRO A 144 -0.67 0.86 -21.40
C PRO A 144 0.66 0.19 -21.05
N VAL A 145 1.77 0.92 -21.14
CA VAL A 145 3.09 0.42 -20.75
C VAL A 145 3.18 0.09 -19.27
N LYS A 146 2.51 0.85 -18.41
CA LYS A 146 2.46 0.58 -16.97
C LYS A 146 1.57 -0.63 -16.68
N ASP A 147 0.42 -0.71 -17.34
CA ASP A 147 -0.54 -1.80 -17.19
C ASP A 147 0.07 -3.13 -17.65
N LEU A 148 0.70 -3.16 -18.84
CA LEU A 148 1.39 -4.35 -19.34
C LEU A 148 2.52 -4.78 -18.40
N LYS A 149 3.35 -3.84 -17.92
CA LYS A 149 4.40 -4.16 -16.93
C LYS A 149 3.83 -4.71 -15.63
N ALA A 150 2.66 -4.25 -15.20
CA ALA A 150 1.99 -4.78 -14.02
C ALA A 150 1.46 -6.20 -14.27
N ALA A 151 0.85 -6.44 -15.43
CA ALA A 151 0.40 -7.76 -15.88
C ALA A 151 1.57 -8.76 -15.94
N THR A 152 2.65 -8.43 -16.65
CA THR A 152 3.86 -9.29 -16.72
C THR A 152 4.45 -9.57 -15.34
N LYS A 153 4.42 -8.60 -14.42
CA LYS A 153 4.87 -8.81 -13.04
C LYS A 153 3.96 -9.78 -12.29
N LYS A 154 2.65 -9.71 -12.50
CA LYS A 154 1.67 -10.63 -11.91
C LYS A 154 1.87 -12.04 -12.46
N ASP A 155 2.03 -12.19 -13.77
CA ASP A 155 2.23 -13.49 -14.42
C ASP A 155 3.54 -14.15 -13.98
N ARG A 156 4.66 -13.41 -14.04
CA ARG A 156 5.95 -13.88 -13.53
C ARG A 156 5.90 -14.27 -12.05
N ARG A 157 5.10 -13.56 -11.25
CA ARG A 157 4.90 -13.91 -9.83
C ARG A 157 4.11 -15.20 -9.70
N ALA A 158 3.04 -15.38 -10.48
CA ALA A 158 2.22 -16.59 -10.48
C ALA A 158 3.03 -17.81 -10.93
N GLU A 159 3.81 -17.70 -11.99
CA GLU A 159 4.75 -18.74 -12.45
C GLU A 159 5.76 -19.11 -11.36
N ARG A 160 6.33 -18.10 -10.68
CA ARG A 160 7.28 -18.31 -9.59
C ARG A 160 6.65 -19.00 -8.38
N GLU A 161 5.42 -18.63 -8.03
CA GLU A 161 4.68 -19.27 -6.93
C GLU A 161 4.33 -20.72 -7.26
N LYS A 162 3.91 -21.01 -8.50
CA LYS A 162 3.66 -22.37 -8.96
C LYS A 162 4.93 -23.23 -8.98
N ALA A 163 6.03 -22.70 -9.52
CA ALA A 163 7.32 -23.41 -9.53
C ALA A 163 7.82 -23.69 -8.10
N LEU A 164 7.56 -22.76 -7.17
CA LEU A 164 7.88 -22.97 -5.76
C LEU A 164 6.98 -24.04 -5.13
N ALA A 165 5.70 -24.08 -5.45
CA ALA A 165 4.78 -25.11 -5.00
C ALA A 165 5.23 -26.51 -5.45
N GLU A 166 5.59 -26.67 -6.72
CA GLU A 166 6.13 -27.93 -7.27
C GLU A 166 7.40 -28.36 -6.54
N LYS A 167 8.31 -27.41 -6.28
CA LYS A 167 9.54 -27.67 -5.50
C LYS A 167 9.24 -28.12 -4.07
N GLN A 168 8.29 -27.47 -3.39
CA GLN A 168 7.93 -27.80 -2.00
C GLN A 168 7.20 -29.14 -1.91
N ALA A 169 6.33 -29.44 -2.87
CA ALA A 169 5.60 -30.71 -2.93
C ALA A 169 6.53 -31.91 -3.21
N ALA A 170 7.67 -31.69 -3.87
CA ALA A 170 8.66 -32.73 -4.17
C ALA A 170 9.60 -33.05 -2.99
N LEU A 171 9.50 -32.35 -1.86
CA LEU A 171 10.33 -32.63 -0.69
C LEU A 171 9.88 -33.94 0.00
N PRO A 172 10.82 -34.76 0.50
CA PRO A 172 10.50 -36.02 1.17
C PRO A 172 9.71 -35.80 2.47
N ASP A 173 10.03 -34.72 3.19
CA ASP A 173 9.29 -34.28 4.37
C ASP A 173 8.40 -33.11 3.99
N LYS A 174 7.11 -33.21 4.33
CA LYS A 174 6.12 -32.16 4.04
C LYS A 174 6.49 -30.89 4.80
N ARG A 175 6.65 -29.79 4.06
CA ARG A 175 6.88 -28.44 4.61
C ARG A 175 5.93 -27.44 3.98
N TYR A 176 5.57 -26.41 4.73
CA TYR A 176 4.56 -25.45 4.34
C TYR A 176 5.15 -24.16 3.81
N GLY A 177 4.68 -23.73 2.64
CA GLY A 177 4.99 -22.41 2.09
C GLY A 177 4.14 -21.30 2.71
N VAL A 178 3.02 -21.66 3.33
CA VAL A 178 2.11 -20.74 4.03
C VAL A 178 1.75 -21.33 5.39
N ILE A 179 1.95 -20.53 6.45
CA ILE A 179 1.50 -20.86 7.80
C ILE A 179 0.56 -19.75 8.27
N TYR A 180 -0.61 -20.13 8.77
CA TYR A 180 -1.57 -19.24 9.41
C TYR A 180 -1.75 -19.68 10.85
N ALA A 181 -1.54 -18.80 11.81
CA ALA A 181 -1.48 -19.17 13.23
C ALA A 181 -2.29 -18.20 14.10
N ASP A 182 -3.06 -18.76 15.03
CA ASP A 182 -3.76 -18.03 16.09
C ASP A 182 -3.41 -18.61 17.47
N PRO A 183 -2.20 -18.32 18.01
CA PRO A 183 -1.79 -18.90 19.29
C PRO A 183 -2.73 -18.52 20.43
N GLU A 184 -2.85 -19.44 21.39
CA GLU A 184 -3.64 -19.27 22.60
C GLU A 184 -2.87 -18.47 23.66
N TRP A 185 -2.67 -17.17 23.38
CA TRP A 185 -1.91 -16.25 24.22
C TRP A 185 -2.44 -16.19 25.66
N ARG A 186 -1.57 -16.48 26.64
CA ARG A 186 -1.86 -16.19 28.05
C ARG A 186 -1.83 -14.68 28.29
N PHE A 187 -2.90 -14.17 28.89
CA PHE A 187 -3.01 -12.76 29.21
C PHE A 187 -2.77 -12.53 30.71
N GLU A 188 -1.73 -11.78 31.06
CA GLU A 188 -1.49 -11.40 32.45
C GLU A 188 -2.42 -10.26 32.88
N VAL A 189 -3.32 -10.54 33.82
CA VAL A 189 -4.28 -9.55 34.32
C VAL A 189 -3.60 -8.59 35.31
N TYR A 190 -3.86 -7.29 35.15
CA TYR A 190 -3.29 -6.23 36.01
C TYR A 190 -3.71 -6.35 37.49
N SER A 191 -4.92 -6.86 37.75
CA SER A 191 -5.39 -7.22 39.09
C SER A 191 -5.90 -8.64 39.08
N ARG A 192 -5.40 -9.46 39.99
CA ARG A 192 -5.91 -10.83 40.19
C ARG A 192 -7.29 -10.83 40.83
N GLU A 193 -7.64 -9.84 41.65
CA GLU A 193 -8.96 -9.80 42.31
C GLU A 193 -10.10 -9.42 41.35
N THR A 194 -9.87 -8.53 40.40
CA THR A 194 -10.94 -7.99 39.52
C THR A 194 -10.77 -8.31 38.04
N GLY A 195 -9.62 -8.87 37.64
CA GLY A 195 -9.27 -9.12 36.24
C GLY A 195 -9.47 -10.56 35.78
N LEU A 196 -9.51 -11.53 36.69
CA LEU A 196 -9.56 -12.96 36.35
C LEU A 196 -10.84 -13.35 35.59
N ASP A 197 -11.98 -12.73 35.89
CA ASP A 197 -13.26 -13.03 35.23
C ASP A 197 -13.24 -12.82 33.71
N ARG A 198 -12.29 -12.00 33.21
CA ARG A 198 -12.15 -11.66 31.79
C ARG A 198 -10.93 -12.31 31.13
N SER A 199 -10.23 -13.21 31.83
CA SER A 199 -9.08 -13.92 31.26
C SER A 199 -9.51 -14.91 30.18
N PRO A 200 -8.79 -15.02 29.05
CA PRO A 200 -8.99 -16.08 28.08
C PRO A 200 -8.91 -17.50 28.68
N ASP A 201 -8.16 -17.67 29.77
CA ASP A 201 -8.01 -18.93 30.51
C ASP A 201 -9.35 -19.53 30.98
N ASN A 202 -10.38 -18.71 31.15
CA ASN A 202 -11.72 -19.16 31.55
C ASN A 202 -12.46 -19.88 30.41
N HIS A 203 -11.96 -19.79 29.17
CA HIS A 203 -12.60 -20.34 27.98
C HIS A 203 -11.84 -21.53 27.38
N TYR A 204 -10.50 -21.52 27.44
CA TYR A 204 -9.63 -22.58 26.93
C TYR A 204 -8.24 -22.48 27.59
N PRO A 205 -7.45 -23.57 27.67
CA PRO A 205 -6.08 -23.50 28.17
C PRO A 205 -5.22 -22.54 27.35
N THR A 206 -4.46 -21.67 28.02
CA THR A 206 -3.53 -20.73 27.36
C THR A 206 -2.07 -21.10 27.59
N SER A 207 -1.21 -20.70 26.65
CA SER A 207 0.24 -20.87 26.69
C SER A 207 0.95 -19.57 27.03
N SER A 208 2.00 -19.65 27.84
CA SER A 208 2.94 -18.55 28.06
C SER A 208 3.71 -18.19 26.78
N LEU A 209 4.30 -17.00 26.75
CA LEU A 209 5.12 -16.55 25.63
C LEU A 209 6.27 -17.52 25.30
N GLU A 210 6.95 -18.03 26.32
CA GLU A 210 8.09 -18.95 26.11
C GLU A 210 7.65 -20.31 25.57
N GLU A 211 6.49 -20.83 26.00
CA GLU A 211 5.88 -22.05 25.43
C GLU A 211 5.51 -21.85 23.96
N ILE A 212 4.95 -20.69 23.59
CA ILE A 212 4.63 -20.35 22.20
C ILE A 212 5.92 -20.24 21.35
N LYS A 213 6.95 -19.55 21.85
CA LYS A 213 8.24 -19.40 21.17
C LYS A 213 8.96 -20.73 20.95
N ALA A 214 8.81 -21.67 21.88
CA ALA A 214 9.44 -22.99 21.83
C ALA A 214 8.80 -23.96 20.82
N ARG A 215 7.66 -23.62 20.21
CA ARG A 215 6.99 -24.49 19.23
C ARG A 215 7.89 -24.77 18.01
N PRO A 216 7.93 -26.01 17.48
CA PRO A 216 8.78 -26.36 16.33
C PRO A 216 8.24 -25.85 14.97
N VAL A 217 7.71 -24.62 14.91
CA VAL A 217 7.15 -24.04 13.68
C VAL A 217 8.22 -23.88 12.59
N ALA A 218 9.47 -23.63 12.99
CA ALA A 218 10.60 -23.53 12.05
C ALA A 218 10.84 -24.83 11.27
N ASP A 219 10.55 -25.98 11.88
CA ASP A 219 10.81 -27.33 11.34
C ASP A 219 9.81 -27.69 10.24
N ILE A 220 8.55 -27.28 10.39
CA ILE A 220 7.49 -27.53 9.41
C ILE A 220 7.43 -26.47 8.31
N ALA A 221 8.07 -25.32 8.49
CA ALA A 221 8.09 -24.29 7.47
C ALA A 221 9.04 -24.69 6.31
N ALA A 222 8.72 -24.28 5.08
CA ALA A 222 9.61 -24.38 3.92
C ALA A 222 10.63 -23.22 3.85
N ASP A 223 11.77 -23.38 3.17
CA ASP A 223 12.82 -22.34 3.12
C ASP A 223 12.28 -20.98 2.68
N ASP A 224 11.46 -20.99 1.65
CA ASP A 224 10.66 -19.84 1.20
C ASP A 224 9.23 -19.98 1.76
N CYS A 225 8.92 -19.22 2.81
CA CYS A 225 7.66 -19.35 3.54
C CYS A 225 7.13 -17.99 4.00
N VAL A 226 5.80 -17.87 4.07
CA VAL A 226 5.10 -16.74 4.70
C VAL A 226 4.32 -17.23 5.92
N LEU A 227 4.41 -16.45 7.00
CA LEU A 227 3.67 -16.65 8.24
C LEU A 227 2.70 -15.50 8.45
N PHE A 228 1.43 -15.85 8.63
CA PHE A 228 0.36 -14.97 9.04
C PHE A 228 0.01 -15.29 10.50
N LEU A 229 0.36 -14.38 11.42
CA LEU A 229 0.28 -14.61 12.87
C LEU A 229 -0.69 -13.63 13.53
N TRP A 230 -1.78 -14.14 14.10
CA TRP A 230 -2.71 -13.32 14.88
C TRP A 230 -2.11 -12.94 16.22
N VAL A 231 -2.27 -11.67 16.55
CA VAL A 231 -1.99 -11.11 17.87
C VAL A 231 -3.09 -10.13 18.27
N THR A 232 -3.41 -10.11 19.56
CA THR A 232 -4.22 -9.03 20.12
C THR A 232 -3.35 -7.78 20.28
N VAL A 233 -3.99 -6.62 20.35
CA VAL A 233 -3.28 -5.32 20.45
C VAL A 233 -2.25 -5.28 21.59
N PRO A 234 -2.53 -5.81 22.80
CA PRO A 234 -1.54 -5.84 23.89
C PRO A 234 -0.36 -6.79 23.67
N HIS A 235 -0.48 -7.80 22.80
CA HIS A 235 0.57 -8.79 22.53
C HIS A 235 1.40 -8.46 21.27
N LEU A 236 1.34 -7.22 20.77
CA LEU A 236 2.06 -6.85 19.54
C LEU A 236 3.57 -7.06 19.67
N ASP A 237 4.16 -6.64 20.78
CA ASP A 237 5.58 -6.84 21.09
C ASP A 237 5.94 -8.32 21.17
N GLN A 238 5.16 -9.12 21.90
CA GLN A 238 5.31 -10.56 22.03
C GLN A 238 5.18 -11.29 20.69
N GLY A 239 4.25 -10.85 19.84
CA GLY A 239 4.09 -11.32 18.47
C GLY A 239 5.35 -11.18 17.62
N LEU A 240 6.04 -10.05 17.74
CA LEU A 240 7.30 -9.80 17.04
C LEU A 240 8.42 -10.71 17.55
N GLU A 241 8.44 -11.02 18.85
CA GLU A 241 9.35 -12.01 19.42
C GLU A 241 9.07 -13.42 18.88
N VAL A 242 7.81 -13.82 18.79
CA VAL A 242 7.40 -15.12 18.25
C VAL A 242 7.80 -15.26 16.78
N LEU A 243 7.57 -14.24 15.95
CA LEU A 243 8.05 -14.24 14.56
C LEU A 243 9.56 -14.51 14.50
N LYS A 244 10.33 -13.81 15.32
CA LYS A 244 11.80 -13.96 15.36
C LYS A 244 12.20 -15.35 15.84
N ALA A 245 11.58 -15.86 16.90
CA ALA A 245 11.86 -17.18 17.46
C ALA A 245 11.58 -18.30 16.44
N TRP A 246 10.50 -18.19 15.67
CA TRP A 246 10.15 -19.15 14.61
C TRP A 246 10.93 -18.94 13.30
N GLY A 247 11.85 -17.96 13.24
CA GLY A 247 12.74 -17.74 12.09
C GLY A 247 12.13 -16.91 10.96
N PHE A 248 11.13 -16.07 11.24
CA PHE A 248 10.49 -15.19 10.27
C PHE A 248 10.89 -13.72 10.48
N ALA A 249 11.18 -13.03 9.38
CA ALA A 249 11.39 -11.59 9.40
C ALA A 249 10.05 -10.87 9.23
N TYR A 250 9.70 -10.00 10.18
CA TYR A 250 8.53 -9.13 10.07
C TYR A 250 8.58 -8.26 8.81
N LYS A 251 7.44 -8.13 8.12
CA LYS A 251 7.28 -7.28 6.92
C LYS A 251 6.24 -6.19 7.09
N SER A 252 5.04 -6.57 7.50
CA SER A 252 3.89 -5.67 7.67
C SER A 252 2.83 -6.35 8.51
N HIS A 253 1.71 -5.69 8.77
CA HIS A 253 0.54 -6.29 9.40
C HIS A 253 -0.75 -5.73 8.80
N ILE A 254 -1.86 -6.41 9.08
CA ILE A 254 -3.21 -5.97 8.78
C ILE A 254 -3.98 -5.81 10.09
N ALA A 255 -4.76 -4.74 10.20
CA ALA A 255 -5.71 -4.56 11.29
C ALA A 255 -7.09 -5.08 10.88
N TRP A 256 -7.58 -6.10 11.57
CA TRP A 256 -9.00 -6.47 11.51
C TRP A 256 -9.81 -5.50 12.34
N ILE A 257 -10.55 -4.61 11.69
CA ILE A 257 -11.46 -3.65 12.36
C ILE A 257 -12.75 -4.37 12.74
N LYS A 258 -13.02 -4.42 14.04
CA LYS A 258 -14.21 -5.05 14.62
C LYS A 258 -15.41 -4.12 14.56
N ASP A 259 -16.60 -4.69 14.43
CA ASP A 259 -17.88 -3.97 14.49
C ASP A 259 -18.15 -3.39 15.89
N LYS A 260 -17.75 -4.12 16.95
CA LYS A 260 -17.84 -3.70 18.35
C LYS A 260 -16.46 -3.52 18.99
N ALA A 261 -16.34 -2.52 19.87
CA ALA A 261 -15.13 -2.30 20.64
C ALA A 261 -15.05 -3.29 21.82
N GLY A 262 -13.94 -4.01 21.95
CA GLY A 262 -13.58 -4.83 23.11
C GLY A 262 -12.95 -3.99 24.22
N THR A 263 -12.51 -4.64 25.29
CA THR A 263 -11.83 -4.03 26.43
C THR A 263 -10.47 -3.43 26.04
N GLY A 264 -9.87 -2.68 26.96
CA GLY A 264 -8.49 -2.19 26.85
C GLY A 264 -8.17 -1.22 27.97
N TYR A 265 -6.88 -1.03 28.25
CA TYR A 265 -6.41 -0.22 29.37
C TYR A 265 -6.38 1.27 29.03
N TRP A 266 -5.54 1.64 28.05
CA TRP A 266 -5.36 3.03 27.61
C TRP A 266 -6.38 3.43 26.54
N SER A 267 -6.80 2.48 25.71
CA SER A 267 -7.81 2.65 24.67
C SER A 267 -8.67 1.40 24.57
N ARG A 268 -9.95 1.56 24.26
CA ARG A 268 -10.84 0.43 23.93
C ARG A 268 -10.39 -0.21 22.60
N ASN A 269 -10.09 -1.50 22.60
CA ASN A 269 -9.59 -2.18 21.41
C ASN A 269 -10.74 -2.46 20.42
N LYS A 270 -10.72 -1.79 19.26
CA LYS A 270 -11.67 -2.05 18.15
C LYS A 270 -11.02 -2.80 16.98
N HIS A 271 -9.86 -3.39 17.20
CA HIS A 271 -9.21 -4.20 16.19
C HIS A 271 -8.34 -5.31 16.80
N GLU A 272 -8.00 -6.29 15.97
CA GLU A 272 -6.91 -7.25 16.19
C GLU A 272 -5.91 -7.16 15.04
N ILE A 273 -4.70 -7.70 15.25
CA ILE A 273 -3.59 -7.52 14.33
C ILE A 273 -3.21 -8.89 13.75
N LEU A 274 -3.13 -8.96 12.42
CA LEU A 274 -2.55 -10.08 11.69
C LEU A 274 -1.16 -9.69 11.21
N LEU A 275 -0.12 -10.17 11.88
CA LEU A 275 1.27 -9.95 11.49
C LEU A 275 1.62 -10.78 10.26
N ILE A 276 2.45 -10.22 9.37
CA ILE A 276 2.98 -10.88 8.18
C ILE A 276 4.50 -10.96 8.33
N GLY A 277 4.99 -12.19 8.53
CA GLY A 277 6.40 -12.53 8.54
C GLY A 277 6.78 -13.36 7.32
N THR A 278 8.04 -13.26 6.87
CA THR A 278 8.53 -14.10 5.76
C THR A 278 9.89 -14.69 6.08
N ARG A 279 10.14 -15.87 5.53
CA ARG A 279 11.44 -16.54 5.50
C ARG A 279 11.85 -16.79 4.05
N GLY A 280 13.16 -16.75 3.79
CA GLY A 280 13.71 -16.92 2.46
C GLY A 280 13.23 -15.86 1.48
N ASN A 281 12.92 -16.28 0.26
CA ASN A 281 12.53 -15.47 -0.88
C ASN A 281 11.13 -15.84 -1.37
N ILE A 282 10.13 -15.89 -0.48
CA ILE A 282 8.73 -16.12 -0.87
C ILE A 282 8.23 -15.02 -1.85
N PRO A 283 7.47 -15.35 -2.91
CA PRO A 283 6.95 -14.34 -3.84
C PRO A 283 5.90 -13.44 -3.17
N ALA A 284 6.30 -12.20 -2.89
CA ALA A 284 5.39 -11.17 -2.40
C ALA A 284 4.16 -11.00 -3.34
N PRO A 285 3.00 -10.60 -2.80
CA PRO A 285 1.82 -10.28 -3.62
C PRO A 285 2.14 -9.26 -4.73
N ALA A 286 1.51 -9.44 -5.90
CA ALA A 286 1.68 -8.51 -7.00
C ALA A 286 1.00 -7.16 -6.68
N PRO A 287 1.55 -6.02 -7.12
CA PRO A 287 0.89 -4.73 -6.93
C PRO A 287 -0.53 -4.74 -7.49
N GLY A 288 -1.51 -4.35 -6.66
CA GLY A 288 -2.93 -4.35 -7.02
C GLY A 288 -3.68 -5.65 -6.72
N THR A 289 -3.01 -6.71 -6.23
CA THR A 289 -3.67 -7.92 -5.68
C THR A 289 -3.69 -7.93 -4.15
N GLN A 290 -3.08 -6.92 -3.52
CA GLN A 290 -3.07 -6.74 -2.07
C GLN A 290 -4.38 -6.08 -1.64
N ASP A 291 -4.90 -6.47 -0.48
CA ASP A 291 -5.98 -5.72 0.16
C ASP A 291 -5.43 -4.54 0.97
N VAL A 292 -6.32 -3.67 1.45
CA VAL A 292 -5.97 -2.57 2.33
C VAL A 292 -5.52 -3.08 3.70
N SER A 293 -4.66 -2.32 4.38
CA SER A 293 -4.08 -2.75 5.67
C SER A 293 -5.05 -2.64 6.86
N ALA A 294 -6.28 -2.18 6.65
CA ALA A 294 -7.33 -2.08 7.67
C ALA A 294 -8.65 -2.58 7.08
N ILE A 295 -9.11 -3.72 7.58
CA ILE A 295 -10.22 -4.47 6.96
C ILE A 295 -11.32 -4.65 8.00
N ALA A 296 -12.52 -4.15 7.70
CA ALA A 296 -13.67 -4.33 8.56
C ALA A 296 -14.33 -5.70 8.29
N GLN A 297 -14.49 -6.50 9.34
CA GLN A 297 -15.22 -7.77 9.32
C GLN A 297 -16.01 -7.94 10.63
N PRO A 298 -17.20 -8.56 10.61
CA PRO A 298 -18.01 -8.75 11.81
C PRO A 298 -17.32 -9.71 12.80
N VAL A 299 -17.57 -9.52 14.10
CA VAL A 299 -17.05 -10.41 15.14
C VAL A 299 -17.98 -11.60 15.33
N GLY A 300 -17.45 -12.81 15.16
CA GLY A 300 -18.13 -14.07 15.40
C GLY A 300 -18.14 -14.49 16.88
N ARG A 301 -17.98 -15.79 17.12
CA ARG A 301 -17.82 -16.40 18.45
C ARG A 301 -16.55 -15.89 19.14
N HIS A 302 -16.43 -16.16 20.43
CA HIS A 302 -15.26 -15.73 21.21
C HIS A 302 -13.94 -16.25 20.59
N SER A 303 -13.03 -15.33 20.31
CA SER A 303 -11.74 -15.57 19.62
C SER A 303 -11.83 -16.13 18.19
N GLU A 304 -13.03 -16.20 17.59
CA GLU A 304 -13.19 -16.64 16.19
C GLU A 304 -12.69 -15.56 15.22
N LYS A 305 -11.70 -15.91 14.40
CA LYS A 305 -11.15 -15.03 13.36
C LYS A 305 -12.01 -15.12 12.09
N PRO A 306 -12.22 -14.02 11.35
CA PRO A 306 -13.08 -14.04 10.16
C PRO A 306 -12.52 -14.93 9.05
N GLU A 307 -13.40 -15.72 8.43
CA GLU A 307 -13.12 -16.56 7.25
C GLU A 307 -12.39 -15.79 6.13
N TYR A 308 -12.76 -14.52 5.99
CA TYR A 308 -12.22 -13.62 4.98
C TYR A 308 -10.67 -13.63 4.93
N PHE A 309 -9.98 -13.72 6.07
CA PHE A 309 -8.51 -13.67 6.08
C PHE A 309 -7.89 -14.94 5.51
N ALA A 310 -8.42 -16.12 5.86
CA ALA A 310 -7.96 -17.39 5.29
C ALA A 310 -8.25 -17.45 3.79
N ALA A 311 -9.46 -17.05 3.37
CA ALA A 311 -9.83 -16.96 1.96
C ALA A 311 -8.94 -15.97 1.18
N TRP A 312 -8.63 -14.81 1.76
CA TRP A 312 -7.71 -13.83 1.18
C TRP A 312 -6.31 -14.41 1.01
N ILE A 313 -5.77 -15.11 2.02
CA ILE A 313 -4.48 -15.79 1.93
C ILE A 313 -4.48 -16.84 0.81
N GLU A 314 -5.57 -17.60 0.66
CA GLU A 314 -5.75 -18.57 -0.44
C GLU A 314 -5.65 -17.90 -1.81
N THR A 315 -6.26 -16.71 -1.99
CA THR A 315 -6.14 -15.96 -3.25
C THR A 315 -4.71 -15.52 -3.56
N LEU A 316 -3.90 -15.30 -2.52
CA LEU A 316 -2.51 -14.88 -2.68
C LEU A 316 -1.60 -16.06 -2.98
N PHE A 317 -1.85 -17.25 -2.43
CA PHE A 317 -0.94 -18.39 -2.54
C PHE A 317 -1.68 -19.68 -2.90
N PRO A 318 -2.37 -19.75 -4.05
CA PRO A 318 -3.29 -20.85 -4.34
C PRO A 318 -2.60 -22.22 -4.44
N ASN A 319 -1.31 -22.30 -4.80
CA ASN A 319 -0.64 -23.56 -5.08
C ASN A 319 0.26 -24.05 -3.94
N LEU A 320 0.76 -23.14 -3.09
CA LEU A 320 1.66 -23.54 -2.00
C LEU A 320 0.97 -24.44 -0.96
N PRO A 321 1.66 -25.44 -0.39
CA PRO A 321 1.18 -26.19 0.77
C PRO A 321 0.94 -25.28 1.97
N LYS A 322 -0.20 -25.45 2.65
CA LYS A 322 -0.66 -24.57 3.73
C LYS A 322 -1.05 -25.34 4.98
N ILE A 323 -0.85 -24.71 6.13
CA ILE A 323 -1.33 -25.22 7.42
C ILE A 323 -1.91 -24.08 8.26
N GLU A 324 -3.00 -24.37 8.95
CA GLU A 324 -3.56 -23.55 10.03
C GLU A 324 -3.19 -24.15 11.39
N LEU A 325 -2.46 -23.38 12.21
CA LEU A 325 -2.11 -23.71 13.59
C LEU A 325 -3.16 -23.11 14.53
N ASN A 326 -3.55 -23.88 15.54
CA ASN A 326 -4.70 -23.59 16.41
C ASN A 326 -6.03 -23.54 15.64
N ALA A 327 -6.16 -24.36 14.60
CA ALA A 327 -7.35 -24.42 13.77
C ALA A 327 -8.56 -24.95 14.56
N ARG A 328 -9.74 -24.41 14.27
CA ARG A 328 -11.04 -24.91 14.75
C ARG A 328 -11.93 -25.46 13.64
N VAL A 329 -11.57 -25.19 12.39
CA VAL A 329 -12.33 -25.56 11.19
C VAL A 329 -11.36 -26.06 10.14
N ALA A 330 -11.73 -27.12 9.42
CA ALA A 330 -10.96 -27.63 8.28
C ALA A 330 -11.31 -26.83 7.02
N ARG A 331 -10.29 -26.47 6.23
CA ARG A 331 -10.44 -25.75 4.96
C ARG A 331 -9.91 -26.58 3.81
N PRO A 332 -10.56 -26.58 2.63
CA PRO A 332 -10.02 -27.24 1.45
C PRO A 332 -8.61 -26.72 1.11
N GLY A 333 -7.65 -27.64 0.98
CA GLY A 333 -6.25 -27.29 0.65
C GLY A 333 -5.39 -26.83 1.84
N TRP A 334 -5.92 -26.86 3.07
CA TRP A 334 -5.19 -26.53 4.28
C TRP A 334 -5.11 -27.75 5.21
N ASP A 335 -3.90 -28.02 5.70
CA ASP A 335 -3.74 -28.89 6.85
C ASP A 335 -4.15 -28.15 8.13
N VAL A 336 -4.54 -28.88 9.16
CA VAL A 336 -4.95 -28.32 10.44
C VAL A 336 -4.14 -28.93 11.58
N TRP A 337 -3.82 -28.09 12.56
CA TRP A 337 -3.19 -28.51 13.80
C TRP A 337 -3.71 -27.69 14.97
N GLY A 338 -3.86 -28.29 16.15
CA GLY A 338 -4.29 -27.61 17.37
C GLY A 338 -5.15 -28.52 18.24
N LEU A 339 -5.37 -28.10 19.49
CA LEU A 339 -6.16 -28.85 20.47
C LEU A 339 -7.61 -29.09 20.02
N GLU A 340 -8.20 -28.12 19.33
CA GLU A 340 -9.59 -28.17 18.82
C GLU A 340 -9.65 -28.44 17.30
N ALA A 341 -8.54 -28.90 16.69
CA ALA A 341 -8.51 -29.16 15.27
C ALA A 341 -9.43 -30.34 14.90
N PRO A 342 -10.23 -30.24 13.82
CA PRO A 342 -11.11 -31.34 13.42
C PRO A 342 -10.32 -32.62 13.08
N GLU A 343 -10.80 -33.78 13.57
CA GLU A 343 -10.25 -35.08 13.20
C GLU A 343 -10.44 -35.32 11.69
N GLY A 344 -9.36 -35.61 10.96
CA GLY A 344 -9.40 -35.97 9.54
C GLY A 344 -8.86 -34.94 8.53
N GLY A 345 -8.22 -33.86 8.97
CA GLY A 345 -7.41 -33.02 8.07
C GLY A 345 -6.21 -33.80 7.51
N ALA A 346 -6.02 -33.80 6.20
CA ALA A 346 -5.08 -34.67 5.51
C ALA A 346 -3.59 -34.40 5.89
N GLY A 347 -3.06 -35.21 6.81
CA GLY A 347 -1.63 -35.41 7.03
C GLY A 347 -1.11 -34.77 8.32
N GLY A 348 -1.18 -35.52 9.42
CA GLY A 348 -0.55 -35.16 10.68
C GLY A 348 0.97 -35.08 10.53
N ALA A 349 1.49 -33.87 10.36
CA ALA A 349 2.83 -33.55 10.82
C ALA A 349 2.78 -33.52 12.35
N SER A 350 3.22 -34.61 12.98
CA SER A 350 3.36 -34.71 14.43
C SER A 350 4.43 -33.72 14.89
N LEU A 351 4.04 -32.53 15.36
CA LEU A 351 4.87 -31.77 16.29
C LEU A 351 4.98 -32.64 17.55
N ALA A 352 6.17 -33.21 17.79
CA ALA A 352 6.39 -34.13 18.89
C ALA A 352 5.83 -33.56 20.20
N ASP A 353 4.92 -34.32 20.80
CA ASP A 353 4.43 -34.12 22.16
C ASP A 353 5.62 -34.27 23.11
N ASN A 354 6.24 -33.15 23.49
CA ASN A 354 7.17 -33.13 24.62
C ASN A 354 6.31 -33.20 25.88
N GLY A 355 5.98 -34.44 26.24
CA GLY A 355 5.14 -34.79 27.37
C GLY A 355 5.56 -34.08 28.64
N ALA A 356 4.67 -33.23 29.11
CA ALA A 356 4.51 -32.91 30.52
C ALA A 356 3.03 -33.07 30.85
N SER A 357 2.60 -34.31 31.11
CA SER A 357 1.30 -34.55 31.75
C SER A 357 1.27 -33.80 33.09
N PRO A 358 0.30 -32.91 33.36
CA PRO A 358 0.11 -32.39 34.70
C PRO A 358 -0.58 -33.48 35.52
N SER A 359 0.20 -34.35 36.16
CA SER A 359 -0.31 -35.15 37.26
C SER A 359 -0.72 -34.21 38.39
N GLU A 360 -2.00 -34.26 38.72
CA GLU A 360 -2.61 -33.99 40.04
C GLU A 360 -1.76 -33.12 40.98
N ARG A 361 -2.00 -31.80 40.95
CA ARG A 361 -1.60 -30.93 42.05
C ARG A 361 -2.84 -30.61 42.88
N GLN A 362 -2.93 -31.26 44.03
CA GLN A 362 -3.87 -30.97 45.09
C GLN A 362 -3.75 -29.48 45.47
N VAL A 363 -4.91 -28.84 45.60
CA VAL A 363 -5.04 -27.47 46.08
C VAL A 363 -4.86 -27.50 47.59
N GLU A 364 -3.67 -27.18 48.07
CA GLU A 364 -3.48 -26.71 49.45
C GLU A 364 -3.38 -25.18 49.44
N ALA A 365 -4.29 -24.54 50.15
CA ALA A 365 -4.30 -23.09 50.38
C ALA A 365 -3.14 -22.72 51.31
N PRO A 366 -2.33 -21.69 51.01
CA PRO A 366 -1.39 -21.17 52.00
C PRO A 366 -2.10 -20.19 52.93
N GLU A 367 -1.92 -20.47 54.21
CA GLU A 367 -2.32 -19.68 55.35
C GLU A 367 -1.68 -18.28 55.35
N THR A 368 -2.39 -17.37 55.98
CA THR A 368 -2.01 -15.98 56.22
C THR A 368 -0.79 -15.88 57.13
N GLU A 369 0.29 -15.27 56.64
CA GLU A 369 1.26 -14.61 57.53
C GLU A 369 1.52 -13.17 57.06
N SER A 370 1.21 -12.28 57.98
CA SER A 370 1.37 -10.84 57.90
C SER A 370 2.81 -10.44 58.21
N GLU A 371 3.47 -9.74 57.30
CA GLU A 371 4.55 -8.83 57.68
C GLU A 371 4.34 -7.46 57.03
N ALA A 372 4.14 -6.48 57.88
CA ALA A 372 4.02 -5.07 57.56
C ALA A 372 5.41 -4.46 57.39
N VAL A 373 5.62 -3.72 56.29
CA VAL A 373 6.66 -2.69 56.23
C VAL A 373 6.09 -1.46 55.51
N HIS A 374 6.06 -0.34 56.24
CA HIS A 374 5.80 1.02 55.78
C HIS A 374 6.81 1.46 54.70
N ASP A 375 6.37 2.20 53.68
CA ASP A 375 6.57 3.66 53.56
C ASP A 375 6.18 4.15 52.16
N GLY A 376 5.72 5.41 52.05
CA GLY A 376 5.74 6.16 50.79
C GLY A 376 4.38 6.56 50.23
N SER A 377 3.61 7.36 50.97
CA SER A 377 2.48 8.12 50.44
C SER A 377 2.94 9.10 49.34
N SER A 378 2.41 8.98 48.13
CA SER A 378 2.25 10.14 47.24
C SER A 378 0.84 10.15 46.67
N SER A 379 0.02 11.01 47.24
CA SER A 379 -1.32 11.38 46.78
C SER A 379 -1.25 12.03 45.38
N GLY A 380 -1.96 11.45 44.42
CA GLY A 380 -2.30 12.03 43.11
C GLY A 380 -3.82 12.00 42.92
N PRO A 381 -4.41 12.99 42.23
CA PRO A 381 -5.68 13.58 42.64
C PRO A 381 -6.92 12.78 42.24
N ASP A 382 -7.95 12.95 43.07
CA ASP A 382 -9.33 12.52 42.90
C ASP A 382 -9.83 12.67 41.45
N ALA A 383 -10.46 11.60 40.98
CA ALA A 383 -11.26 11.58 39.77
C ALA A 383 -12.36 12.65 39.86
N ARG A 384 -12.33 13.62 38.94
CA ARG A 384 -13.46 14.56 38.78
C ARG A 384 -14.67 13.83 38.21
N PRO A 385 -15.89 14.16 38.65
CA PRO A 385 -17.11 13.58 38.09
C PRO A 385 -17.26 13.98 36.61
N ALA A 386 -17.80 13.04 35.83
CA ALA A 386 -18.03 13.20 34.40
C ALA A 386 -19.00 14.36 34.13
N ASP A 387 -18.54 15.35 33.36
CA ASP A 387 -19.40 16.34 32.71
C ASP A 387 -20.05 15.68 31.49
N GLU A 388 -21.36 15.40 31.61
CA GLU A 388 -22.20 14.95 30.51
C GLU A 388 -22.50 16.12 29.55
N SER A 389 -21.54 16.44 28.69
CA SER A 389 -21.80 17.22 27.47
C SER A 389 -20.90 16.74 26.32
N ALA A 390 -21.10 15.48 25.91
CA ALA A 390 -20.41 14.93 24.76
C ALA A 390 -20.95 15.53 23.45
N SER A 391 -20.20 16.47 22.86
CA SER A 391 -20.32 16.78 21.43
C SER A 391 -20.00 15.52 20.64
N SER A 392 -20.95 15.06 19.83
CA SER A 392 -20.76 13.86 18.99
C SER A 392 -19.93 14.23 17.75
N TYR A 393 -18.80 13.56 17.58
CA TYR A 393 -17.96 13.66 16.39
C TYR A 393 -18.15 12.39 15.57
N GLN A 394 -18.54 12.53 14.30
CA GLN A 394 -18.54 11.43 13.34
C GLN A 394 -17.27 11.50 12.48
N VAL A 395 -16.60 10.35 12.35
CA VAL A 395 -15.46 10.17 11.45
C VAL A 395 -15.99 9.62 10.14
N ASN A 396 -15.90 10.40 9.07
CA ASN A 396 -16.26 9.93 7.73
C ASN A 396 -15.16 9.01 7.17
N ALA A 397 -15.49 8.24 6.13
CA ALA A 397 -14.64 7.21 5.51
C ALA A 397 -13.22 7.66 5.10
N ASP A 398 -12.98 8.97 5.06
CA ASP A 398 -11.69 9.59 4.72
C ASP A 398 -10.85 9.99 5.97
N CYS A 399 -11.24 9.53 7.17
CA CYS A 399 -10.58 9.84 8.45
C CYS A 399 -10.46 11.34 8.79
N ARG A 400 -11.40 12.17 8.32
CA ARG A 400 -11.51 13.58 8.74
C ARG A 400 -12.57 13.72 9.83
N ILE A 401 -12.23 14.43 10.90
CA ILE A 401 -13.13 14.71 12.02
C ILE A 401 -13.95 15.97 11.69
N THR A 402 -15.28 15.85 11.70
CA THR A 402 -16.21 16.99 11.65
C THR A 402 -17.10 16.99 12.88
N ALA A 403 -17.21 18.14 13.56
CA ALA A 403 -18.15 18.34 14.67
C ALA A 403 -19.57 18.45 14.12
N VAL A 404 -20.54 17.77 14.73
CA VAL A 404 -21.97 17.94 14.42
C VAL A 404 -22.60 18.71 15.57
N THR A 405 -23.15 19.90 15.30
CA THR A 405 -23.99 20.62 16.27
C THR A 405 -25.46 20.47 15.87
N GLU A 406 -26.27 19.95 16.78
CA GLU A 406 -27.73 19.90 16.68
C GLU A 406 -28.29 21.32 16.73
N THR A 407 -28.50 21.93 15.58
CA THR A 407 -29.60 22.87 15.30
C THR A 407 -29.58 23.12 13.80
N GLY A 408 -30.68 22.77 13.15
CA GLY A 408 -30.85 22.98 11.71
C GLY A 408 -30.89 24.46 11.37
N VAL A 409 -29.73 25.04 11.06
CA VAL A 409 -29.58 26.25 10.24
C VAL A 409 -28.29 26.09 9.44
N THR A 410 -28.42 25.98 8.12
CA THR A 410 -27.28 26.07 7.20
C THR A 410 -26.75 27.51 7.24
N SER A 411 -25.55 27.69 7.79
CA SER A 411 -24.76 28.91 7.59
C SER A 411 -23.32 28.54 7.25
N PRO A 412 -22.70 29.21 6.27
CA PRO A 412 -21.37 28.88 5.81
C PRO A 412 -20.33 29.27 6.86
N GLY A 413 -19.56 28.28 7.32
CA GLY A 413 -18.22 28.44 7.89
C GLY A 413 -18.03 29.59 8.88
N GLY A 414 -18.43 29.39 10.13
CA GLY A 414 -17.96 30.21 11.25
C GLY A 414 -16.63 29.68 11.80
N GLU A 415 -15.52 30.26 11.34
CA GLU A 415 -14.23 30.19 12.05
C GLU A 415 -14.32 31.03 13.33
N ASN A 416 -13.72 30.56 14.43
CA ASN A 416 -13.45 31.43 15.58
C ASN A 416 -12.25 30.90 16.39
N PRO A 417 -11.30 31.73 16.84
CA PRO A 417 -10.68 32.89 16.22
C PRO A 417 -9.16 32.62 16.18
N ALA A 418 -8.71 31.84 15.20
CA ALA A 418 -7.28 31.63 14.97
C ALA A 418 -6.85 32.65 13.92
N THR A 419 -5.90 33.52 14.26
CA THR A 419 -5.20 34.43 13.34
C THR A 419 -5.12 33.81 11.95
N ASP A 420 -5.56 34.49 10.88
CA ASP A 420 -5.45 33.97 9.52
C ASP A 420 -3.98 33.77 9.16
N ILE A 421 -3.42 32.60 9.54
CA ILE A 421 -2.01 32.28 9.38
C ILE A 421 -1.64 32.33 7.90
N ASN A 422 -2.56 31.94 7.01
CA ASN A 422 -2.30 31.98 5.58
C ASN A 422 -2.29 33.42 5.05
N GLY A 423 -3.20 34.27 5.51
CA GLY A 423 -3.23 35.70 5.22
C GLY A 423 -2.02 36.45 5.76
N VAL A 424 -1.61 36.16 7.00
CA VAL A 424 -0.38 36.71 7.61
C VAL A 424 0.85 36.28 6.82
N ILE A 425 0.99 34.98 6.49
CA ILE A 425 2.10 34.50 5.65
C ILE A 425 2.06 35.19 4.28
N ARG A 426 0.89 35.35 3.65
CA ARG A 426 0.76 36.01 2.35
C ARG A 426 1.14 37.50 2.39
N ALA A 427 0.68 38.22 3.41
CA ALA A 427 0.97 39.64 3.60
C ALA A 427 2.46 39.87 3.90
N GLU A 428 3.06 39.06 4.77
CA GLU A 428 4.46 39.20 5.16
C GLU A 428 5.42 38.71 4.06
N TYR A 429 5.05 37.68 3.29
CA TYR A 429 5.81 37.31 2.08
C TYR A 429 5.78 38.41 1.02
N ALA A 430 4.70 39.19 0.91
CA ALA A 430 4.63 40.32 -0.02
C ALA A 430 5.56 41.48 0.38
N LYS A 431 5.88 41.61 1.68
CA LYS A 431 6.79 42.62 2.26
C LYS A 431 8.26 42.17 2.33
N ASP A 432 8.57 40.96 1.85
CA ASP A 432 9.90 40.35 1.94
C ASP A 432 10.44 40.12 3.38
N THR A 433 9.54 40.07 4.39
CA THR A 433 9.87 39.88 5.81
C THR A 433 10.70 38.60 6.07
N PRO A 434 11.71 38.62 6.97
CA PRO A 434 12.49 37.44 7.33
C PRO A 434 11.63 36.29 7.90
N LEU A 435 11.98 35.04 7.55
CA LEU A 435 11.19 33.86 7.94
C LEU A 435 11.06 33.68 9.46
N VAL A 436 12.06 34.13 10.23
CA VAL A 436 12.08 34.05 11.70
C VAL A 436 10.99 34.95 12.31
N GLU A 437 10.74 36.11 11.72
CA GLU A 437 9.72 37.05 12.18
C GLU A 437 8.31 36.55 11.83
N ILE A 438 8.14 35.96 10.64
CA ILE A 438 6.87 35.34 10.23
C ILE A 438 6.55 34.12 11.12
N ALA A 439 7.57 33.35 11.49
CA ALA A 439 7.45 32.24 12.42
C ALA A 439 6.97 32.71 13.80
N ALA A 440 7.56 33.79 14.33
CA ALA A 440 7.15 34.39 15.60
C ALA A 440 5.71 34.92 15.55
N ALA A 441 5.32 35.61 14.47
CA ALA A 441 3.98 36.18 14.31
C ALA A 441 2.86 35.14 14.12
N THR A 442 3.20 33.94 13.64
CA THR A 442 2.23 32.87 13.35
C THR A 442 2.25 31.72 14.36
N GLY A 443 3.19 31.72 15.30
CA GLY A 443 3.42 30.61 16.24
C GLY A 443 3.91 29.32 15.56
N LEU A 444 4.38 29.40 14.31
CA LEU A 444 4.86 28.25 13.53
C LEU A 444 6.39 28.19 13.51
N SER A 445 6.96 27.00 13.25
CA SER A 445 8.38 26.91 12.93
C SER A 445 8.68 27.51 11.54
N ALA A 446 9.89 28.04 11.34
CA ALA A 446 10.31 28.60 10.05
C ALA A 446 10.18 27.59 8.88
N ASN A 447 10.42 26.31 9.15
CA ASN A 447 10.19 25.23 8.19
C ASN A 447 8.70 25.04 7.86
N ALA A 448 7.81 25.12 8.85
CA ALA A 448 6.36 25.03 8.63
C ALA A 448 5.86 26.22 7.79
N VAL A 449 6.34 27.43 8.05
CA VAL A 449 6.06 28.63 7.24
C VAL A 449 6.51 28.42 5.79
N LYS A 450 7.75 27.94 5.58
CA LYS A 450 8.31 27.68 4.24
C LYS A 450 7.50 26.65 3.45
N GLN A 451 7.11 25.54 4.08
CA GLN A 451 6.28 24.51 3.43
C GLN A 451 4.88 25.03 3.10
N ARG A 452 4.30 25.85 3.97
CA ARG A 452 2.97 26.45 3.77
C ARG A 452 2.99 27.48 2.64
N ALA A 453 3.99 28.36 2.59
CA ALA A 453 4.21 29.30 1.49
C ALA A 453 4.43 28.58 0.14
N LYS A 454 5.21 27.49 0.13
CA LYS A 454 5.40 26.64 -1.06
C LYS A 454 4.08 26.07 -1.57
N ARG A 455 3.21 25.57 -0.68
CA ARG A 455 1.86 25.08 -1.04
C ARG A 455 0.95 26.19 -1.58
N MET A 456 1.14 27.42 -1.12
CA MET A 456 0.41 28.61 -1.61
C MET A 456 1.01 29.22 -2.90
N GLY A 457 2.04 28.60 -3.49
CA GLY A 457 2.68 29.11 -4.70
C GLY A 457 3.59 30.33 -4.48
N LEU A 458 3.85 30.71 -3.22
CA LEU A 458 4.71 31.86 -2.84
C LEU A 458 6.21 31.49 -2.78
N GLY A 459 6.60 30.36 -3.38
CA GLY A 459 7.94 29.78 -3.25
C GLY A 459 9.08 30.60 -3.86
N ASP A 460 10.31 30.26 -3.47
CA ASP A 460 11.63 30.91 -3.71
C ASP A 460 11.91 31.48 -5.12
N ARG A 461 11.13 31.13 -6.15
CA ARG A 461 11.27 31.68 -7.51
C ARG A 461 10.96 33.18 -7.56
N ALA A 462 10.05 33.68 -6.70
CA ALA A 462 9.73 35.12 -6.61
C ALA A 462 10.89 35.94 -6.02
N ARG A 463 11.65 35.38 -5.08
CA ARG A 463 12.88 35.99 -4.52
C ARG A 463 14.07 35.91 -5.48
N GLN A 464 14.21 34.82 -6.24
CA GLN A 464 15.25 34.71 -7.26
C GLN A 464 15.03 35.70 -8.42
N ILE A 465 13.79 35.99 -8.80
CA ILE A 465 13.51 36.97 -9.86
C ILE A 465 13.79 38.42 -9.38
N LYS A 466 13.43 38.77 -8.13
CA LYS A 466 13.70 40.11 -7.56
C LYS A 466 15.15 40.37 -7.13
N SER A 467 15.91 39.33 -6.76
CA SER A 467 17.34 39.49 -6.42
C SER A 467 18.24 39.71 -7.64
N VAL A 468 17.78 39.31 -8.83
CA VAL A 468 18.47 39.56 -10.10
C VAL A 468 18.17 40.96 -10.64
N SER A 469 17.03 41.57 -10.31
CA SER A 469 16.64 42.91 -10.79
C SER A 469 17.10 44.08 -9.90
N ARG A 470 17.98 43.85 -8.91
CA ARG A 470 18.45 44.89 -7.96
C ARG A 470 19.97 45.07 -7.92
N LYS A 471 20.67 44.63 -8.96
CA LYS A 471 22.07 45.02 -9.20
C LYS A 471 22.13 45.94 -10.41
N GLU A 472 22.24 47.24 -10.16
CA GLU A 472 22.98 48.20 -10.98
C GLU A 472 23.17 49.52 -10.19
N PRO A 473 24.12 50.40 -10.58
CA PRO A 473 25.42 50.54 -9.91
C PRO A 473 25.61 51.88 -9.17
N ALA A 474 26.78 51.98 -8.50
CA ALA A 474 27.37 53.10 -7.75
C ALA A 474 26.84 53.33 -6.33
#